data_AF-A0AAW9U2C8-F1
#
_entry.id   AF-A0AAW9U2C8-F1
#
_cell.length_a   1.000
_cell.length_b   1.000
_cell.length_c   1.000
_cell.angle_alpha   90.00
_cell.angle_beta   90.00
_cell.angle_gamma   90.00
#
_symmetry.space_group_name_H-M   'P 1'
#
loop_
_entity.id
_entity.type
_entity.pdbx_description
1 polymer ?
#
loop_
_entity_poly.entity_id
_entity_poly.type
_entity_poly.pdbx_seq_one_letter_code
_entity_poly.pdbx_strand_id
1 'polypeptide(L)'
;MLPSDPEKVRAALLRWTRGDEAAADFLNEIAEIARLADDVVDEDECRQRNVCWLLVRTLTRLPLNPFFIRHAAALAPLINSVIVQWQLSDEWRSSHDALKRQFGFVMREAVGSIVTAVAAIIGGYDHAKTVTEDFFHTCHSGSRETVEDWMKD
;
A
#
# COMPACT_ATOMS: atom_id res chain seq x y z
N MET A 1 5.70 1.84 6.39
CA MET A 1 6.35 0.76 5.60
C MET A 1 6.24 -0.57 6.34
N LEU A 2 6.00 -1.68 5.64
CA LEU A 2 6.02 -3.00 6.28
C LEU A 2 7.42 -3.33 6.87
N PRO A 3 7.52 -4.19 7.90
CA PRO A 3 8.79 -4.64 8.44
C PRO A 3 9.70 -5.27 7.37
N SER A 4 11.02 -5.16 7.52
CA SER A 4 11.99 -5.77 6.61
C SER A 4 12.10 -7.30 6.75
N ASP A 5 11.63 -7.84 7.89
CA ASP A 5 11.65 -9.28 8.20
C ASP A 5 10.52 -10.01 7.44
N PRO A 6 10.83 -10.86 6.44
CA PRO A 6 9.83 -11.50 5.60
C PRO A 6 8.89 -12.44 6.37
N GLU A 7 9.37 -13.08 7.44
CA GLU A 7 8.56 -14.00 8.24
C GLU A 7 7.50 -13.22 9.03
N LYS A 8 7.89 -12.08 9.60
CA LYS A 8 6.95 -11.18 10.30
C LYS A 8 5.92 -10.58 9.36
N VAL A 9 6.34 -10.19 8.16
CA VAL A 9 5.43 -9.71 7.11
C VAL A 9 4.42 -10.79 6.77
N ARG A 10 4.87 -12.00 6.44
CA ARG A 10 3.97 -13.11 6.09
C ARG A 10 3.00 -13.44 7.23
N ALA A 11 3.47 -13.48 8.46
CA ALA A 11 2.63 -13.71 9.63
C ALA A 11 1.58 -12.61 9.79
N ALA A 12 1.92 -11.34 9.56
CA ALA A 12 0.96 -10.23 9.61
C ALA A 12 -0.10 -10.35 8.52
N LEU A 13 0.30 -10.60 7.28
CA LEU A 13 -0.62 -10.77 6.15
C LEU A 13 -1.62 -11.89 6.41
N LEU A 14 -1.16 -13.07 6.86
CA LEU A 14 -2.03 -14.20 7.18
C LEU A 14 -2.99 -13.90 8.33
N ARG A 15 -2.56 -13.15 9.36
CA ARG A 15 -3.47 -12.71 10.43
C ARG A 15 -4.55 -11.77 9.89
N TRP A 16 -4.17 -10.78 9.10
CA TRP A 16 -5.10 -9.81 8.51
C TRP A 16 -6.11 -10.46 7.58
N THR A 17 -5.73 -11.54 6.90
CA THR A 17 -6.58 -12.27 5.98
C THR A 17 -7.25 -13.50 6.58
N ARG A 18 -7.20 -13.66 7.92
CA ARG A 18 -7.79 -14.81 8.63
C ARG A 18 -7.34 -16.17 8.07
N GLY A 19 -6.09 -16.25 7.59
CA GLY A 19 -5.51 -17.45 6.99
C GLY A 19 -5.84 -17.65 5.51
N ASP A 20 -6.57 -16.75 4.84
CA ASP A 20 -6.74 -16.81 3.39
C ASP A 20 -5.40 -16.48 2.71
N GLU A 21 -4.77 -17.51 2.15
CA GLU A 21 -3.46 -17.40 1.49
C GLU A 21 -3.52 -16.58 0.21
N ALA A 22 -4.58 -16.71 -0.59
CA ALA A 22 -4.70 -15.96 -1.84
C ALA A 22 -4.84 -14.46 -1.58
N ALA A 23 -5.58 -14.09 -0.53
CA ALA A 23 -5.66 -12.71 -0.06
C ALA A 23 -4.34 -12.20 0.51
N ALA A 24 -3.61 -13.04 1.27
CA ALA A 24 -2.31 -12.68 1.82
C ALA A 24 -1.30 -12.44 0.70
N ASP A 25 -1.28 -13.31 -0.31
CA ASP A 25 -0.44 -13.17 -1.50
C ASP A 25 -0.82 -11.93 -2.32
N PHE A 26 -2.12 -11.60 -2.40
CA PHE A 26 -2.58 -10.35 -3.03
C PHE A 26 -2.03 -9.12 -2.30
N LEU A 27 -2.18 -9.06 -0.97
CA LEU A 27 -1.64 -7.94 -0.18
C LEU A 27 -0.11 -7.86 -0.27
N ASN A 28 0.58 -8.99 -0.35
CA ASN A 28 2.02 -9.03 -0.57
C ASN A 28 2.40 -8.44 -1.93
N GLU A 29 1.69 -8.82 -3.01
CA GLU A 29 1.94 -8.24 -4.34
C GLU A 29 1.69 -6.73 -4.36
N ILE A 30 0.63 -6.24 -3.71
CA ILE A 30 0.37 -4.79 -3.57
C ILE A 30 1.52 -4.09 -2.86
N ALA A 31 2.03 -4.65 -1.75
CA ALA A 31 3.14 -4.06 -1.01
C ALA A 31 4.45 -4.04 -1.80
N GLU A 32 4.71 -5.08 -2.59
CA GLU A 32 5.86 -5.14 -3.49
C GLU A 32 5.75 -4.18 -4.68
N ILE A 33 4.54 -4.03 -5.23
CA ILE A 33 4.25 -3.06 -6.30
C ILE A 33 4.46 -1.63 -5.79
N ALA A 34 3.97 -1.31 -4.58
CA ALA A 34 4.15 0.00 -3.98
C ALA A 34 5.64 0.33 -3.78
N ARG A 35 6.41 -0.60 -3.19
CA ARG A 35 7.87 -0.44 -3.03
C ARG A 35 8.58 -0.23 -4.37
N LEU A 36 8.28 -1.03 -5.38
CA LEU A 36 8.89 -0.86 -6.70
C LEU A 36 8.50 0.46 -7.37
N ALA A 37 7.30 0.97 -7.13
CA ALA A 37 6.89 2.27 -7.64
C ALA A 37 7.70 3.40 -6.99
N ASP A 38 7.84 3.37 -5.66
CA ASP A 38 8.69 4.31 -4.91
C ASP A 38 10.16 4.20 -5.39
N ASP A 39 10.73 2.99 -5.45
CA ASP A 39 12.11 2.79 -5.91
C ASP A 39 12.34 3.32 -7.34
N VAL A 40 11.35 3.24 -8.23
CA VAL A 40 11.47 3.78 -9.60
C VAL A 40 11.52 5.30 -9.63
N VAL A 41 10.79 5.96 -8.73
CA VAL A 41 10.72 7.42 -8.60
C VAL A 41 11.95 7.95 -7.88
N ASP A 42 12.31 7.34 -6.74
CA ASP A 42 13.31 7.85 -5.81
C ASP A 42 14.74 7.41 -6.16
N GLU A 43 14.92 6.28 -6.85
CA GLU A 43 16.24 5.74 -7.19
C GLU A 43 16.50 5.80 -8.71
N ASP A 44 17.69 6.28 -9.10
CA ASP A 44 18.17 6.19 -10.48
C ASP A 44 18.82 4.82 -10.77
N GLU A 45 19.42 4.20 -9.75
CA GLU A 45 20.08 2.90 -9.87
C GLU A 45 19.04 1.81 -10.11
N CYS A 46 19.31 0.88 -11.02
CA CYS A 46 18.40 -0.23 -11.33
C CYS A 46 16.98 0.16 -11.84
N ARG A 47 16.70 1.43 -12.18
CA ARG A 47 15.37 1.87 -12.66
C ARG A 47 14.76 0.97 -13.75
N GLN A 48 15.53 0.61 -14.78
CA GLN A 48 15.04 -0.28 -15.83
C GLN A 48 14.62 -1.65 -15.28
N ARG A 49 15.43 -2.23 -14.37
CA ARG A 49 15.12 -3.50 -13.71
C ARG A 49 13.85 -3.37 -12.85
N ASN A 50 13.70 -2.28 -12.10
CA ASN A 50 12.56 -2.06 -11.22
C ASN A 50 11.27 -1.86 -12.04
N VAL A 51 11.32 -1.11 -13.16
CA VAL A 51 10.21 -1.03 -14.13
C VAL A 51 9.84 -2.40 -14.68
N CYS A 52 10.81 -3.23 -15.08
CA CYS A 52 10.52 -4.59 -15.53
C CYS A 52 9.80 -5.42 -14.45
N TRP A 53 10.23 -5.33 -13.20
CA TRP A 53 9.58 -6.04 -12.10
C TRP A 53 8.18 -5.49 -11.78
N LEU A 54 8.00 -4.18 -11.84
CA LEU A 54 6.70 -3.54 -11.69
C LEU A 54 5.71 -4.06 -12.75
N LEU A 55 6.13 -4.11 -14.02
CA LEU A 55 5.34 -4.65 -15.12
C LEU A 55 5.03 -6.14 -14.96
N VAL A 56 6.00 -6.96 -14.54
CA VAL A 56 5.77 -8.38 -14.26
C VAL A 56 4.73 -8.56 -13.16
N ARG A 57 4.87 -7.86 -12.04
CA ARG A 57 3.92 -7.99 -10.92
C ARG A 57 2.52 -7.54 -11.32
N THR A 58 2.39 -6.39 -11.98
CA THR A 58 1.10 -5.79 -12.34
C THR A 58 0.39 -6.49 -13.50
N LEU A 59 1.12 -6.96 -14.51
CA LEU A 59 0.53 -7.51 -15.74
C LEU A 59 0.48 -9.03 -15.78
N THR A 60 1.33 -9.73 -15.01
CA THR A 60 1.43 -11.20 -15.11
C THR A 60 1.21 -11.95 -13.79
N ARG A 61 1.39 -11.30 -12.63
CA ARG A 61 1.14 -11.93 -11.32
C ARG A 61 -0.19 -11.53 -10.70
N LEU A 62 -0.39 -10.24 -10.47
CA LEU A 62 -1.59 -9.70 -9.83
C LEU A 62 -2.89 -10.14 -10.54
N PRO A 63 -2.99 -10.12 -11.89
CA PRO A 63 -4.20 -10.55 -12.59
C PRO A 63 -4.50 -12.05 -12.47
N LEU A 64 -3.52 -12.86 -12.06
CA LEU A 64 -3.67 -14.30 -11.86
C LEU A 64 -3.94 -14.67 -10.39
N ASN A 65 -3.89 -13.71 -9.47
CA ASN A 65 -4.17 -13.98 -8.07
C ASN A 65 -5.67 -14.35 -7.88
N PRO A 66 -6.01 -15.51 -7.28
CA PRO A 66 -7.40 -15.96 -7.15
C PRO A 66 -8.30 -15.01 -6.35
N PHE A 67 -7.76 -14.36 -5.33
CA PHE A 67 -8.51 -13.39 -4.53
C PHE A 67 -8.83 -12.13 -5.34
N PHE A 68 -7.84 -11.62 -6.08
CA PHE A 68 -8.04 -10.47 -6.97
C PHE A 68 -9.05 -10.78 -8.06
N ILE A 69 -8.97 -11.93 -8.73
CA ILE A 69 -9.95 -12.35 -9.76
C ILE A 69 -11.37 -12.32 -9.19
N ARG A 70 -11.56 -12.87 -7.98
CA ARG A 70 -12.88 -12.95 -7.33
C ARG A 70 -13.43 -11.58 -6.94
N HIS A 71 -12.57 -10.63 -6.58
CA HIS A 71 -12.95 -9.35 -5.98
C HIS A 71 -12.55 -8.13 -6.83
N ALA A 72 -12.16 -8.32 -8.09
CA ALA A 72 -11.65 -7.27 -8.97
C ALA A 72 -12.62 -6.08 -9.10
N ALA A 73 -13.92 -6.34 -9.15
CA ALA A 73 -14.94 -5.30 -9.25
C ALA A 73 -14.93 -4.32 -8.05
N ALA A 74 -14.53 -4.79 -6.86
CA ALA A 74 -14.40 -3.95 -5.67
C ALA A 74 -12.98 -3.38 -5.54
N LEU A 75 -11.96 -4.16 -5.87
CA LEU A 75 -10.55 -3.81 -5.64
C LEU A 75 -9.97 -2.91 -6.72
N ALA A 76 -10.30 -3.10 -8.00
CA ALA A 76 -9.69 -2.34 -9.08
C ALA A 76 -10.00 -0.82 -9.01
N PRO A 77 -11.25 -0.38 -8.75
CA PRO A 77 -11.54 1.05 -8.57
C PRO A 77 -10.82 1.65 -7.36
N LEU A 78 -10.69 0.88 -6.27
CA LEU A 78 -9.96 1.29 -5.08
C LEU A 78 -8.47 1.46 -5.36
N ILE A 79 -7.84 0.49 -6.03
CA ILE A 79 -6.43 0.57 -6.45
C ILE A 79 -6.20 1.80 -7.33
N ASN A 80 -7.10 2.07 -8.29
CA ASN A 80 -7.01 3.27 -9.12
C ASN A 80 -7.07 4.55 -8.28
N SER A 81 -7.98 4.62 -7.30
CA SER A 81 -8.06 5.76 -6.38
C SER A 81 -6.77 5.95 -5.57
N VAL A 82 -6.17 4.86 -5.09
CA VAL A 82 -4.90 4.89 -4.34
C VAL A 82 -3.75 5.40 -5.20
N ILE A 83 -3.65 4.95 -6.46
CA ILE A 83 -2.60 5.41 -7.40
C ILE A 83 -2.70 6.92 -7.62
N VAL A 84 -3.92 7.43 -7.85
CA VAL A 84 -4.15 8.87 -8.03
C VAL A 84 -3.78 9.64 -6.76
N GLN A 85 -4.15 9.14 -5.58
CA GLN A 85 -3.84 9.80 -4.30
C GLN A 85 -2.34 9.81 -4.02
N TRP A 86 -1.63 8.72 -4.29
CA TRP A 86 -0.18 8.66 -4.16
C TRP A 86 0.51 9.67 -5.08
N GLN A 87 0.13 9.73 -6.36
CA GLN A 87 0.69 10.73 -7.28
C GLN A 87 0.42 12.17 -6.80
N LEU A 88 -0.82 12.47 -6.40
CA LEU A 88 -1.17 13.78 -5.88
C LEU A 88 -0.42 14.12 -4.59
N SER A 89 -0.13 13.12 -3.74
CA SER A 89 0.62 13.34 -2.51
C SER A 89 2.01 13.90 -2.77
N ASP A 90 2.69 13.38 -3.80
CA ASP A 90 4.01 13.84 -4.22
C ASP A 90 3.94 15.23 -4.88
N GLU A 91 3.00 15.43 -5.81
CA GLU A 91 2.76 16.74 -6.43
C GLU A 91 2.43 17.82 -5.39
N TRP A 92 1.68 17.46 -4.34
CA TRP A 92 1.27 18.40 -3.30
C TRP A 92 2.35 18.69 -2.28
N ARG A 93 3.35 17.82 -2.13
CA ARG A 93 4.51 18.05 -1.26
C ARG A 93 5.20 19.38 -1.58
N SER A 94 5.41 19.65 -2.86
CA SER A 94 6.06 20.87 -3.36
C SER A 94 5.11 22.08 -3.53
N SER A 95 3.84 21.95 -3.13
CA SER A 95 2.86 23.03 -3.29
C SER A 95 3.14 24.21 -2.38
N HIS A 96 2.89 25.43 -2.85
CA HIS A 96 2.92 26.64 -2.01
C HIS A 96 1.73 26.71 -1.04
N ASP A 97 0.65 25.98 -1.30
CA ASP A 97 -0.54 25.90 -0.45
C ASP A 97 -0.32 24.94 0.72
N ALA A 98 -0.37 25.49 1.95
CA ALA A 98 -0.16 24.71 3.18
C ALA A 98 -1.22 23.61 3.39
N LEU A 99 -2.47 23.84 2.95
CA LEU A 99 -3.53 22.86 3.08
C LEU A 99 -3.27 21.65 2.17
N LYS A 100 -2.81 21.89 0.93
CA LYS A 100 -2.42 20.81 0.01
C LYS A 100 -1.30 19.97 0.60
N ARG A 101 -0.27 20.58 1.20
CA ARG A 101 0.82 19.83 1.84
C ARG A 101 0.30 18.95 2.98
N GLN A 102 -0.58 19.47 3.84
CA GLN A 102 -1.19 18.68 4.92
C GLN A 102 -1.98 17.47 4.38
N PHE A 103 -2.79 17.65 3.34
CA PHE A 103 -3.50 16.53 2.73
C PHE A 103 -2.59 15.59 1.95
N GLY A 104 -1.50 16.09 1.35
CA GLY A 104 -0.48 15.27 0.70
C GLY A 104 0.12 14.26 1.67
N PHE A 105 0.48 14.71 2.88
CA PHE A 105 0.95 13.84 3.95
C PHE A 105 -0.04 12.72 4.31
N VAL A 106 -1.35 13.00 4.27
CA VAL A 106 -2.37 11.97 4.53
C VAL A 106 -2.55 11.04 3.33
N MET A 107 -2.56 11.59 2.11
CA MET A 107 -2.81 10.84 0.88
C MET A 107 -1.69 9.84 0.55
N ARG A 108 -0.45 10.07 1.00
CA ARG A 108 0.65 9.11 0.81
C ARG A 108 0.38 7.76 1.50
N GLU A 109 -0.45 7.76 2.55
CA GLU A 109 -0.84 6.55 3.30
C GLU A 109 -2.01 5.78 2.65
N ALA A 110 -2.52 6.25 1.50
CA ALA A 110 -3.70 5.69 0.85
C ALA A 110 -3.61 4.18 0.59
N VAL A 111 -2.40 3.63 0.38
CA VAL A 111 -2.24 2.18 0.16
C VAL A 111 -2.81 1.33 1.30
N GLY A 112 -2.85 1.86 2.53
CA GLY A 112 -3.47 1.19 3.68
C GLY A 112 -4.98 0.96 3.54
N SER A 113 -5.68 1.71 2.68
CA SER A 113 -7.10 1.48 2.41
C SER A 113 -7.35 0.16 1.68
N ILE A 114 -6.36 -0.35 0.93
CA ILE A 114 -6.46 -1.67 0.27
C ILE A 114 -6.47 -2.78 1.33
N VAL A 115 -5.60 -2.70 2.34
CA VAL A 115 -5.59 -3.66 3.47
C VAL A 115 -6.94 -3.65 4.20
N THR A 116 -7.48 -2.44 4.46
CA THR A 116 -8.80 -2.25 5.06
C THR A 116 -9.90 -2.93 4.24
N ALA A 117 -9.89 -2.75 2.92
CA ALA A 117 -10.88 -3.34 2.03
C ALA A 117 -10.78 -4.87 1.96
N VAL A 118 -9.56 -5.43 1.91
CA VAL A 118 -9.35 -6.88 1.94
C VAL A 118 -9.87 -7.48 3.25
N ALA A 119 -9.56 -6.86 4.38
CA ALA A 119 -10.08 -7.29 5.67
C ALA A 119 -11.61 -7.20 5.76
N ALA A 120 -12.23 -6.16 5.17
CA ALA A 120 -13.68 -6.04 5.10
C ALA A 120 -14.33 -7.16 4.27
N ILE A 121 -13.74 -7.50 3.12
CA ILE A 121 -14.20 -8.60 2.26
C ILE A 121 -14.14 -9.95 3.01
N ILE A 122 -13.10 -10.16 3.82
CA ILE A 122 -12.84 -11.43 4.50
C ILE A 122 -13.65 -11.59 5.80
N GLY A 123 -13.73 -10.54 6.61
CA GLY A 123 -14.23 -10.63 7.98
C GLY A 123 -15.29 -9.59 8.34
N GLY A 124 -15.73 -8.77 7.39
CA GLY A 124 -16.68 -7.70 7.63
C GLY A 124 -16.09 -6.47 8.34
N TYR A 125 -16.96 -5.54 8.71
CA TYR A 125 -16.60 -4.22 9.21
C TYR A 125 -15.69 -4.24 10.45
N ASP A 126 -16.04 -5.02 11.48
CA ASP A 126 -15.29 -5.04 12.74
C ASP A 126 -13.88 -5.65 12.57
N HIS A 127 -13.77 -6.65 11.69
CA HIS A 127 -12.48 -7.23 11.33
C HIS A 127 -11.62 -6.21 10.58
N ALA A 128 -12.21 -5.49 9.61
CA ALA A 128 -11.52 -4.42 8.90
C ALA A 128 -10.98 -3.36 9.85
N LYS A 129 -11.81 -2.85 10.76
CA LYS A 129 -11.39 -1.85 11.75
C LYS A 129 -10.21 -2.33 12.59
N THR A 130 -10.26 -3.58 13.08
CA THR A 130 -9.19 -4.16 13.90
C THR A 130 -7.90 -4.32 13.09
N VAL A 131 -8.01 -4.79 11.85
CA VAL A 131 -6.86 -4.97 10.96
C VAL A 131 -6.23 -3.64 10.57
N THR A 132 -7.02 -2.60 10.28
CA THR A 132 -6.49 -1.27 9.95
C THR A 132 -5.66 -0.69 11.08
N GLU A 133 -6.09 -0.88 12.34
CA GLU A 133 -5.32 -0.48 13.53
C GLU A 133 -3.99 -1.26 13.62
N ASP A 134 -4.03 -2.59 13.48
CA ASP A 134 -2.82 -3.43 13.52
C ASP A 134 -1.86 -3.11 12.37
N PHE A 135 -2.39 -2.84 11.17
CA PHE A 135 -1.62 -2.40 10.01
C PHE A 135 -0.89 -1.10 10.31
N PHE A 136 -1.58 -0.10 10.86
CA PHE A 136 -0.96 1.18 11.21
C PHE A 136 0.19 0.99 12.19
N HIS A 137 -0.04 0.25 13.29
CA HIS A 137 1.00 -0.05 14.27
C HIS A 137 2.17 -0.82 13.65
N THR A 138 1.90 -1.83 12.81
CA THR A 138 2.92 -2.63 12.14
C THR A 138 3.79 -1.75 11.24
N CYS A 139 3.19 -0.80 10.51
CA CYS A 139 3.88 0.04 9.55
C CYS A 139 4.60 1.26 10.16
N HIS A 140 4.18 1.71 11.35
CA HIS A 140 4.62 2.98 11.94
C HIS A 140 5.24 2.86 13.32
N SER A 141 5.33 1.66 13.92
CA SER A 141 5.92 1.47 15.26
C SER A 141 7.34 2.05 15.44
N GLY A 142 8.11 2.18 14.35
CA GLY A 142 9.44 2.80 14.34
C GLY A 142 9.51 4.23 13.79
N SER A 143 8.41 4.76 13.24
CA SER A 143 8.39 6.11 12.65
C SER A 143 7.97 7.16 13.68
N ARG A 144 8.61 8.33 13.63
CA ARG A 144 8.23 9.53 14.39
C ARG A 144 7.96 10.73 13.49
N GLU A 145 7.94 10.51 12.18
CA GLU A 145 7.75 11.58 11.21
C GLU A 145 6.36 12.21 11.42
N THR A 146 6.36 13.52 11.63
CA THR A 146 5.14 14.32 11.73
C THR A 146 4.85 15.02 10.41
N VAL A 147 3.62 15.53 10.27
CA VAL A 147 3.27 16.38 9.11
C VAL A 147 4.17 17.63 9.06
N GLU A 148 4.55 18.18 10.21
CA GLU A 148 5.47 19.32 10.30
C GLU A 148 6.88 18.98 9.85
N ASP A 149 7.34 17.75 10.04
CA ASP A 149 8.66 17.31 9.58
C ASP A 149 8.65 17.11 8.06
N TRP A 150 7.65 16.40 7.54
CA TRP A 150 7.50 16.17 6.10
C TRP A 150 7.33 17.46 5.29
N MET A 151 6.69 18.48 5.86
CA MET A 151 6.52 19.79 5.21
C MET A 151 7.79 20.64 5.12
N LYS A 152 8.88 20.28 5.83
CA LYS A 152 10.16 21.01 5.80
C LYS A 152 11.12 20.48 4.73
N ASP A 153 10.92 19.23 4.30
CA ASP A 153 11.74 18.50 3.31
C ASP A 153 11.18 18.66 1.89
#